data_AF-A0A3D1LYR5-F1
#
_entry.id   AF-A0A3D1LYR5-F1
#
_cell.length_a   1.000
_cell.length_b   1.000
_cell.length_c   1.000
_cell.angle_alpha   90.00
_cell.angle_beta   90.00
_cell.angle_gamma   90.00
#
_symmetry.space_group_name_H-M   'P 1'
#
loop_
_entity.id
_entity.type
_entity.pdbx_description
1 polymer ?
#
loop_
_entity_poly.entity_id
_entity_poly.type
_entity_poly.pdbx_seq_one_letter_code
_entity_poly.pdbx_strand_id
1 'polypeptide(L)'
;MRSGLEIQVAELLDELKIDYEYEPDKVNYVIEARYIPDFKVGDVYLEAKGFFKPSDRRKMLAVKKCNPDLDIRLVFQAPYNKISKRSKTTYAKWAEKHGFPWCAYYAIPINWLR
;
A
#
# COMPACT_ATOMS: atom_id res chain seq x y z
N MET A 1 4.67 -3.28 -27.34
CA MET A 1 5.89 -3.19 -26.52
C MET A 1 5.90 -1.87 -25.76
N ARG A 2 6.30 -1.90 -24.48
CA ARG A 2 6.17 -0.81 -23.51
C ARG A 2 7.48 -0.07 -23.27
N SER A 3 8.61 -0.60 -23.72
CA SER A 3 9.93 0.01 -23.59
C SER A 3 10.75 -0.17 -24.86
N GLY A 4 11.77 0.69 -25.05
CA GLY A 4 12.67 0.61 -26.20
C GLY A 4 13.43 -0.72 -26.26
N LEU A 5 13.80 -1.28 -25.10
CA LEU A 5 14.45 -2.59 -25.02
C LEU A 5 13.54 -3.71 -25.52
N GLU A 6 12.26 -3.69 -25.16
CA GLU A 6 11.31 -4.70 -25.63
C GLU A 6 11.14 -4.68 -27.15
N ILE A 7 11.21 -3.50 -27.77
CA ILE A 7 11.19 -3.36 -29.24
C ILE A 7 12.44 -4.00 -29.85
N GLN A 8 13.62 -3.70 -29.32
CA GLN A 8 14.88 -4.27 -29.83
C GLN A 8 14.93 -5.80 -29.71
N VAL A 9 14.39 -6.36 -28.62
CA VAL A 9 14.31 -7.82 -28.45
C VAL A 9 13.36 -8.45 -29.47
N ALA A 10 12.23 -7.79 -29.75
CA ALA A 10 11.28 -8.27 -30.74
C ALA A 10 11.85 -8.24 -32.17
N GLU A 11 12.51 -7.15 -32.54
CA GLU A 11 13.21 -7.03 -33.82
C GLU A 11 14.24 -8.16 -33.99
N LEU A 12 14.99 -8.48 -32.93
CA LEU A 12 15.92 -9.62 -32.95
C LEU A 12 15.19 -10.97 -33.15
N LEU A 13 14.05 -11.18 -32.50
CA LEU A 13 13.26 -12.41 -32.67
C LEU A 13 12.70 -12.52 -34.09
N ASP A 14 12.23 -11.40 -34.67
CA ASP A 14 11.78 -11.32 -36.07
C ASP A 14 12.92 -11.61 -37.06
N GLU A 15 14.12 -11.04 -36.84
CA GLU A 15 15.33 -11.29 -37.65
C GLU A 15 15.74 -12.77 -37.61
N LEU A 16 15.61 -13.40 -36.45
CA LEU A 16 15.87 -14.82 -36.24
C LEU A 16 14.72 -15.72 -36.71
N LYS A 17 13.60 -15.15 -37.17
CA LYS A 17 12.38 -15.87 -37.59
C LYS A 17 11.82 -16.78 -36.49
N ILE A 18 11.87 -16.30 -35.25
CA ILE A 18 11.30 -16.99 -34.09
C ILE A 18 9.92 -16.40 -33.81
N ASP A 19 8.89 -17.24 -33.88
CA ASP A 19 7.54 -16.83 -33.50
C ASP A 19 7.47 -16.54 -31.99
N TYR A 20 6.84 -15.43 -31.62
CA TYR A 20 6.64 -15.05 -30.22
C TYR A 20 5.29 -14.36 -30.00
N GLU A 21 4.84 -14.38 -28.74
CA GLU A 21 3.69 -13.61 -28.29
C GLU A 21 4.15 -12.57 -27.27
N TYR A 22 3.61 -11.35 -27.36
CA TYR A 22 3.97 -10.25 -26.46
C TYR A 22 2.96 -10.10 -25.32
N GLU A 23 3.42 -10.28 -24.07
CA GLU A 23 2.59 -10.29 -22.85
C GLU A 23 1.36 -11.23 -22.93
N PRO A 24 1.50 -12.51 -23.32
CA PRO A 24 0.35 -13.40 -23.58
C PRO A 24 -0.40 -13.77 -22.30
N ASP A 25 0.33 -13.97 -21.20
CA ASP A 25 -0.18 -14.55 -19.98
C ASP A 25 -0.10 -13.61 -18.78
N LYS A 26 -1.01 -13.82 -17.82
CA LYS A 26 -0.98 -13.20 -16.50
C LYS A 26 -0.84 -14.28 -15.44
N VAL A 27 0.33 -14.35 -14.82
CA VAL A 27 0.62 -15.32 -13.75
C VAL A 27 0.44 -14.66 -12.38
N ASN A 28 -0.46 -15.20 -11.57
CA ASN A 28 -0.69 -14.72 -10.21
C ASN A 28 0.38 -15.26 -9.26
N TYR A 29 0.83 -14.44 -8.32
CA TYR A 29 1.81 -14.83 -7.30
C TYR A 29 1.50 -14.16 -5.96
N VAL A 30 2.08 -14.70 -4.89
CA VAL A 30 1.97 -14.19 -3.51
C VAL A 30 3.35 -13.75 -3.04
N ILE A 31 3.40 -12.59 -2.38
CA ILE A 31 4.61 -12.12 -1.68
C ILE A 31 4.36 -12.27 -0.19
N GLU A 32 5.19 -13.07 0.48
CA GLU A 32 5.21 -13.12 1.95
C GLU A 32 6.02 -11.94 2.49
N ALA A 33 5.46 -11.27 3.51
CA ALA A 33 6.09 -10.15 4.18
C ALA A 33 5.69 -10.12 5.65
N ARG A 34 6.58 -9.59 6.50
CA ARG A 34 6.27 -9.38 7.92
C ARG A 34 5.77 -7.96 8.15
N TYR A 35 4.67 -7.85 8.91
CA TYR A 35 4.22 -6.58 9.45
C TYR A 35 4.95 -6.30 10.76
N ILE A 36 5.62 -5.15 10.83
CA ILE A 36 6.26 -4.66 12.05
C ILE A 36 5.53 -3.36 12.41
N PRO A 37 4.73 -3.34 13.48
CA PRO A 37 4.06 -2.13 13.94
C PRO A 37 5.07 -1.14 14.52
N ASP A 38 4.81 0.16 14.41
CA ASP A 38 5.68 1.18 15.01
C ASP A 38 5.56 1.17 16.54
N PHE A 39 4.34 1.02 17.07
CA PHE A 39 4.08 0.93 18.50
C PHE A 39 2.98 -0.09 18.83
N LYS A 40 3.04 -0.63 20.05
CA LYS A 40 1.97 -1.44 20.64
C LYS A 40 1.62 -0.86 22.02
N VAL A 41 0.33 -0.59 22.24
CA VAL A 41 -0.20 -0.07 23.51
C VAL A 41 -1.39 -0.95 23.92
N GLY A 42 -1.24 -1.71 25.01
CA GLY A 42 -2.17 -2.80 25.31
C GLY A 42 -2.23 -3.79 24.14
N ASP A 43 -3.43 -4.02 23.62
CA ASP A 43 -3.66 -4.86 22.43
C ASP A 43 -3.79 -4.07 21.12
N VAL A 44 -3.63 -2.74 21.17
CA VAL A 44 -3.73 -1.85 20.01
C VAL A 44 -2.36 -1.62 19.38
N TYR A 45 -2.30 -1.75 18.05
CA TYR A 45 -1.13 -1.39 17.26
C TYR A 45 -1.30 0.01 16.67
N LEU A 46 -0.30 0.87 16.87
CA LEU A 46 -0.28 2.21 16.28
C LEU A 46 0.78 2.26 15.18
N GLU A 47 0.37 2.67 13.98
CA GLU A 47 1.26 2.91 12.85
C GLU A 47 1.33 4.41 12.56
N ALA A 48 2.51 4.99 12.73
CA ALA A 48 2.74 6.41 12.49
C ALA A 48 3.11 6.67 11.01
N LYS A 49 2.46 7.67 10.40
CA LYS A 49 2.75 8.06 9.01
C LYS A 49 2.79 9.56 8.80
N GLY A 50 3.96 10.03 8.36
CA GLY A 50 4.12 11.34 7.72
C GLY A 50 3.65 11.29 6.27
N PHE A 51 4.45 10.70 5.38
CA PHE A 51 4.08 10.49 3.99
C PHE A 51 3.45 9.10 3.78
N PHE A 52 2.18 9.06 3.40
CA PHE A 52 1.45 7.80 3.25
C PHE A 52 1.48 7.30 1.80
N LYS A 53 2.52 6.51 1.46
CA LYS A 53 2.80 6.09 0.08
C LYS A 53 1.76 5.08 -0.45
N PRO A 54 1.67 4.90 -1.78
CA PRO A 54 0.87 3.80 -2.35
C PRO A 54 1.25 2.42 -1.83
N SER A 55 2.55 2.17 -1.60
CA SER A 55 3.04 0.92 -1.02
C SER A 55 2.56 0.71 0.42
N ASP A 56 2.59 1.75 1.27
CA ASP A 56 2.08 1.67 2.64
C ASP A 56 0.59 1.32 2.66
N ARG A 57 -0.20 1.96 1.80
CA ARG A 57 -1.64 1.67 1.69
C ARG A 57 -1.91 0.23 1.27
N ARG A 58 -1.17 -0.29 0.29
CA ARG A 58 -1.26 -1.71 -0.11
C ARG A 58 -0.86 -2.64 1.03
N LYS A 59 0.21 -2.31 1.75
CA LYS A 59 0.66 -3.04 2.95
C LYS A 59 -0.48 -3.11 3.97
N MET A 60 -1.06 -1.99 4.37
CA MET A 60 -2.10 -1.97 5.40
C MET A 60 -3.33 -2.81 5.01
N LEU A 61 -3.75 -2.75 3.74
CA LEU A 61 -4.84 -3.59 3.24
C LEU A 61 -4.50 -5.08 3.28
N ALA A 62 -3.28 -5.45 2.88
CA ALA A 62 -2.83 -6.84 2.94
C ALA A 62 -2.74 -7.34 4.39
N VAL A 63 -2.19 -6.54 5.30
CA VAL A 63 -2.10 -6.88 6.73
C VAL A 63 -3.48 -7.10 7.32
N LYS A 64 -4.43 -6.18 7.08
CA LYS A 64 -5.82 -6.32 7.55
C LYS A 64 -6.53 -7.51 6.93
N LYS A 65 -6.29 -7.80 5.64
CA LYS A 65 -6.85 -8.98 4.98
C LYS A 65 -6.35 -10.28 5.59
N CYS A 66 -5.05 -10.37 5.89
CA CYS A 66 -4.45 -11.57 6.46
C CYS A 66 -4.68 -11.69 7.98
N ASN A 67 -4.98 -10.59 8.68
CA ASN A 67 -5.12 -10.55 10.13
C ASN A 67 -6.31 -9.64 10.51
N PRO A 68 -7.56 -10.10 10.26
CA PRO A 68 -8.76 -9.26 10.44
C PRO A 68 -9.00 -8.84 11.89
N ASP A 69 -8.49 -9.60 12.86
CA ASP A 69 -8.71 -9.37 14.28
C ASP A 69 -7.70 -8.38 14.90
N LEU A 70 -6.65 -7.97 14.17
CA LEU A 70 -5.69 -7.00 14.70
C LEU A 70 -6.32 -5.60 14.74
N ASP A 71 -6.32 -4.99 15.93
CA ASP A 71 -6.67 -3.57 16.09
C ASP A 71 -5.48 -2.70 15.71
N ILE A 72 -5.46 -2.28 14.44
CA ILE A 72 -4.43 -1.40 13.90
C ILE A 72 -5.02 -0.02 13.65
N ARG A 73 -4.41 1.00 14.25
CA ARG A 73 -4.82 2.40 14.14
C ARG A 73 -3.72 3.25 13.52
N LEU A 74 -4.12 4.20 12.67
CA LEU A 74 -3.18 5.04 11.92
C LEU A 74 -3.02 6.41 12.59
N VAL A 75 -1.78 6.80 12.86
CA VAL A 75 -1.44 8.09 13.46
C VAL A 75 -0.75 8.96 12.42
N PHE A 76 -1.45 9.98 11.92
CA PHE A 76 -0.94 10.80 10.81
C PHE A 76 -0.26 12.09 11.30
N GLN A 77 0.80 12.50 10.61
CA GLN A 77 1.34 13.86 10.77
C GLN A 77 0.38 14.92 10.20
N ALA A 78 -0.15 14.66 9.01
CA ALA A 78 -1.04 15.55 8.26
C ALA A 78 -2.17 14.74 7.60
N PRO A 79 -3.25 14.40 8.34
CA PRO A 79 -4.30 13.48 7.88
C PRO A 79 -5.08 13.97 6.65
N TYR A 80 -5.11 15.28 6.42
CA TYR A 80 -5.83 15.88 5.29
C TYR A 80 -4.99 16.02 4.01
N ASN A 81 -3.75 15.55 4.03
CA ASN A 81 -2.96 15.43 2.80
C ASN A 81 -3.62 14.45 1.82
N LYS A 82 -3.55 14.78 0.53
CA LYS A 82 -4.07 13.93 -0.54
C LYS A 82 -3.15 12.73 -0.77
N ILE A 83 -3.73 11.56 -1.09
CA ILE A 83 -2.97 10.33 -1.40
C ILE A 83 -2.06 10.45 -2.62
N SER A 84 -2.33 11.44 -3.49
CA SER A 84 -1.48 11.88 -4.60
C SER A 84 -1.90 13.29 -5.02
N LYS A 85 -1.05 14.00 -5.78
CA LYS A 85 -1.34 15.38 -6.24
C LYS A 85 -2.67 15.51 -7.01
N ARG A 86 -3.05 14.46 -7.75
CA ARG A 86 -4.27 14.43 -8.58
C ARG A 86 -5.52 13.93 -7.84
N SER A 87 -5.38 13.33 -6.66
CA SER A 87 -6.50 12.71 -5.95
C SER A 87 -7.32 13.72 -5.15
N LYS A 88 -8.63 13.49 -5.04
CA LYS A 88 -9.51 14.18 -4.07
C LYS A 88 -9.56 13.47 -2.71
N THR A 89 -9.02 12.26 -2.62
CA THR A 89 -9.00 11.45 -1.39
C THR A 89 -7.82 11.84 -0.51
N THR A 90 -8.10 12.13 0.76
CA THR A 90 -7.10 12.41 1.79
C THR A 90 -6.67 11.12 2.51
N TYR A 91 -5.62 11.18 3.33
CA TYR A 91 -5.20 10.03 4.14
C TYR A 91 -6.32 9.61 5.12
N ALA A 92 -6.94 10.57 5.79
CA ALA A 92 -8.12 10.38 6.63
C ALA A 92 -9.25 9.66 5.89
N LYS A 93 -9.68 10.19 4.74
CA LYS A 93 -10.74 9.58 3.92
C LYS A 93 -10.38 8.17 3.45
N TRP A 94 -9.09 7.93 3.18
CA TRP A 94 -8.62 6.59 2.84
C TRP A 94 -8.72 5.64 4.04
N ALA A 95 -8.30 6.08 5.23
CA ALA A 95 -8.36 5.28 6.45
C ALA A 95 -9.81 4.92 6.81
N GLU A 96 -10.71 5.91 6.81
CA GLU A 96 -12.16 5.74 7.02
C GLU A 96 -12.75 4.73 6.03
N LYS A 97 -12.48 4.91 4.74
CA LYS A 97 -13.01 4.01 3.69
C LYS A 97 -12.62 2.55 3.91
N HIS A 98 -11.45 2.29 4.47
CA HIS A 98 -10.94 0.92 4.69
C HIS A 98 -11.06 0.47 6.15
N GLY A 99 -11.75 1.23 6.99
CA GLY A 99 -12.03 0.90 8.39
C GLY A 99 -10.79 0.85 9.26
N PHE A 100 -9.85 1.77 9.06
CA PHE A 100 -8.75 2.01 10.01
C PHE A 100 -9.12 3.20 10.89
N PRO A 101 -9.26 3.04 12.21
CA PRO A 101 -9.30 4.17 13.12
C PRO A 101 -8.06 5.03 12.92
N TRP A 102 -8.21 6.34 12.93
CA TRP A 102 -7.10 7.25 12.69
C TRP A 102 -7.20 8.50 13.55
N CYS A 103 -6.05 9.15 13.79
CA CYS A 103 -5.98 10.47 14.40
C CYS A 103 -4.78 11.25 13.86
N ALA A 104 -4.71 12.54 14.17
CA ALA A 104 -3.44 13.27 14.06
C ALA A 104 -2.54 12.92 15.26
N TYR A 105 -1.22 12.94 15.08
CA TYR A 105 -0.27 12.58 16.15
C TYR A 105 -0.40 13.44 17.42
N TYR A 106 -0.76 14.71 17.28
CA TYR A 106 -0.97 15.63 18.42
C TYR A 106 -2.35 15.46 19.09
N ALA A 107 -3.18 14.53 18.61
CA ALA A 107 -4.55 14.33 19.05
C ALA A 107 -4.86 12.83 19.20
N ILE A 108 -3.90 12.03 19.65
CA ILE A 108 -4.14 10.61 19.97
C ILE A 108 -5.18 10.53 21.10
N PRO A 109 -6.32 9.89 20.90
CA PRO A 109 -7.35 9.77 21.94
C PRO A 109 -6.83 9.02 23.17
N ILE A 110 -7.17 9.50 24.38
CA ILE A 110 -6.72 8.89 25.64
C ILE A 110 -7.14 7.42 25.76
N ASN A 111 -8.31 7.05 25.21
CA ASN A 111 -8.77 5.67 25.21
C ASN A 111 -7.97 4.73 24.29
N TRP A 112 -7.04 5.25 23.49
CA TRP A 112 -6.07 4.43 22.74
C TRP A 112 -4.81 4.12 23.56
N LEU A 113 -4.60 4.85 24.66
CA LEU A 113 -3.37 4.83 25.46
C LEU A 113 -3.55 4.10 26.80
N ARG A 114 -4.59 3.27 26.92
CA ARG A 114 -4.92 2.52 28.13
C ARG A 114 -4.73 1.03 27.92
#